data_AF-A0A5C6DBN9-F1
#
_entry.id   AF-A0A5C6DBN9-F1
#
_cell.length_a   1.000
_cell.length_b   1.000
_cell.length_c   1.000
_cell.angle_alpha   90.00
_cell.angle_beta   90.00
_cell.angle_gamma   90.00
#
_symmetry.space_group_name_H-M   'P 1'
#
loop_
_entity.id
_entity.type
_entity.pdbx_description
1 polymer ?
#
loop_
_entity_poly.entity_id
_entity_poly.type
_entity_poly.pdbx_seq_one_letter_code
_entity_poly.pdbx_strand_id
1 'polypeptide(L)'
;MTRPLFAAFVMLGLVGFGYYAQAEKGDNPQAKDDLIALQQKRIELLEERVSTIERYVKANVGSRSDMVAAQMDVVNARLDYAQSNDQKQSLLSELLKMYDQQIEVAEVKTLAPISPGRSAKNDLAADSRLLLLRSERIRIQIERDMLD
;
A
#
# COMPACT_ATOMS: atom_id res chain seq x y z
N MET A 1 -15.69 34.60 2.19
CA MET A 1 -15.75 33.20 1.72
C MET A 1 -14.34 32.75 1.42
N THR A 2 -13.70 32.04 2.35
CA THR A 2 -12.29 31.62 2.22
C THR A 2 -12.19 30.15 2.60
N ARG A 3 -11.88 29.31 1.62
CA ARG A 3 -11.28 28.00 1.82
C ARG A 3 -9.96 28.00 1.04
N PRO A 4 -8.87 27.61 1.68
CA PRO A 4 -8.23 26.39 1.21
C PRO A 4 -7.68 25.54 2.38
N LEU A 5 -8.11 24.29 2.47
CA LEU A 5 -7.48 23.25 3.28
C LEU A 5 -7.45 21.97 2.44
N PHE A 6 -6.58 21.96 1.44
CA PHE A 6 -6.17 20.76 0.70
C PHE A 6 -4.70 20.92 0.30
N ALA A 7 -3.82 20.88 1.29
CA ALA A 7 -2.38 20.81 1.08
C ALA A 7 -1.72 20.17 2.30
N ALA A 8 -1.88 18.86 2.47
CA ALA A 8 -1.12 18.11 3.47
C ALA A 8 -1.14 16.61 3.17
N PHE A 9 -0.71 16.16 1.98
CA PHE A 9 -0.62 14.71 1.74
C PHE A 9 0.39 14.27 0.68
N VAL A 10 1.60 14.84 0.65
CA VAL A 10 2.74 14.19 -0.04
C VAL A 10 4.05 14.61 0.62
N MET A 11 4.38 14.07 1.79
CA MET A 11 5.73 14.19 2.40
C MET A 11 5.92 13.09 3.47
N LEU A 12 5.72 11.82 3.09
CA LEU A 12 6.01 10.67 3.97
C LEU A 12 6.79 9.56 3.24
N GLY A 13 7.44 9.88 2.12
CA GLY A 13 8.23 8.94 1.33
C GLY A 13 9.76 9.01 1.55
N LEU A 14 10.26 9.95 2.37
CA LEU A 14 11.72 10.23 2.46
C LEU A 14 12.30 10.21 3.88
N VAL A 15 11.53 9.86 4.92
CA VAL A 15 12.06 9.80 6.29
C VAL A 15 12.74 8.47 6.61
N GLY A 16 12.54 7.42 5.80
CA GLY A 16 13.12 6.09 6.02
C GLY A 16 14.59 5.91 5.62
N PHE A 17 15.15 6.79 4.78
CA PHE A 17 16.51 6.62 4.25
C PHE A 17 17.60 7.35 5.04
N GLY A 18 17.24 8.28 5.93
CA GLY A 18 18.21 9.10 6.68
C GLY A 18 18.78 8.46 7.95
N TYR A 19 18.15 7.41 8.49
CA TYR A 19 18.61 6.76 9.73
C TYR A 19 19.58 5.60 9.53
N TYR A 20 19.87 5.21 8.28
CA TYR A 20 20.77 4.10 7.99
C TYR A 20 22.26 4.44 8.14
N ALA A 21 22.63 5.71 8.30
CA ALA A 21 24.04 6.14 8.31
C ALA A 21 24.65 6.32 9.71
N GLN A 22 23.91 6.09 10.81
CA GLN A 22 24.40 6.38 12.16
C GLN A 22 24.19 5.23 13.16
N ALA A 23 24.33 3.99 12.68
CA ALA A 23 24.38 2.79 13.51
C ALA A 23 25.71 2.02 13.36
N GLU A 24 26.80 2.73 13.08
CA GLU A 24 28.13 2.19 13.35
C GLU A 24 28.50 2.46 14.81
N LYS A 25 28.81 1.39 15.54
CA LYS A 25 29.34 1.32 16.91
C LYS A 25 28.32 1.36 18.04
N GLY A 26 27.64 0.24 18.20
CA GLY A 26 27.05 -0.16 19.47
C GLY A 26 25.96 -1.17 19.19
N ASP A 27 26.26 -2.45 19.38
CA ASP A 27 25.23 -3.49 19.41
C ASP A 27 24.43 -3.29 20.71
N ASN A 28 23.56 -2.28 20.71
CA ASN A 28 22.70 -1.93 21.83
C ASN A 28 21.40 -2.73 21.68
N PRO A 29 21.21 -3.83 22.43
CA PRO A 29 20.00 -4.63 22.34
C PRO A 29 18.74 -3.81 22.61
N GLN A 30 18.83 -2.76 23.43
CA GLN A 30 17.73 -1.84 23.71
C GLN A 30 17.20 -1.14 22.44
N ALA A 31 18.10 -0.78 21.50
CA ALA A 31 17.71 -0.12 20.25
C ALA A 31 17.02 -1.08 19.27
N LYS A 32 17.33 -2.39 19.34
CA LYS A 32 16.63 -3.41 18.55
C LYS A 32 15.23 -3.66 19.10
N ASP A 33 15.08 -3.73 20.41
CA ASP A 33 13.78 -3.91 21.07
C ASP A 33 12.85 -2.71 20.80
N ASP A 34 13.37 -1.48 20.87
CA ASP A 34 12.63 -0.26 20.54
C ASP A 34 12.19 -0.24 19.07
N LEU A 35 13.05 -0.70 18.15
CA LEU A 35 12.72 -0.80 16.73
C LEU A 35 11.59 -1.80 16.48
N ILE A 36 11.63 -2.97 17.13
CA ILE A 36 10.57 -3.98 17.04
C ILE A 36 9.25 -3.42 17.57
N ALA A 37 9.28 -2.74 18.72
CA ALA A 37 8.09 -2.11 19.31
C ALA A 37 7.49 -1.03 18.38
N LEU A 38 8.33 -0.22 17.74
CA LEU A 38 7.88 0.79 16.78
C LEU A 38 7.25 0.16 15.52
N GLN A 39 7.81 -0.94 15.01
CA GLN A 39 7.24 -1.66 13.85
C GLN A 39 5.91 -2.31 14.21
N GLN A 40 5.80 -2.95 15.39
CA GLN A 40 4.53 -3.50 15.87
C GLN A 40 3.47 -2.40 15.99
N LYS A 41 3.82 -1.27 16.61
CA LYS A 41 2.92 -0.11 16.72
C LYS A 41 2.52 0.44 15.35
N ARG A 42 3.42 0.44 14.37
CA ARG A 42 3.10 0.83 12.98
C ARG A 42 2.04 -0.11 12.40
N ILE A 43 2.19 -1.43 12.56
CA ILE A 43 1.21 -2.42 12.08
C ILE A 43 -0.14 -2.21 12.77
N GLU A 44 -0.17 -2.04 14.09
CA GLU A 44 -1.40 -1.77 14.86
C GLU A 44 -2.14 -0.55 14.35
N LEU A 45 -1.44 0.56 14.11
CA LEU A 45 -2.05 1.80 13.58
C LEU A 45 -2.60 1.60 12.15
N LEU A 46 -1.93 0.81 11.32
CA LEU A 46 -2.41 0.49 9.98
C LEU A 46 -3.66 -0.40 10.04
N GLU A 47 -3.71 -1.36 10.97
CA GLU A 47 -4.89 -2.20 11.22
C GLU A 47 -6.08 -1.38 11.75
N GLU A 48 -5.84 -0.42 12.64
CA GLU A 48 -6.87 0.51 13.12
C GLU A 48 -7.43 1.35 11.97
N ARG A 49 -6.56 1.81 11.05
CA ARG A 49 -6.98 2.51 9.83
C ARG A 49 -7.85 1.61 8.95
N VAL A 50 -7.48 0.34 8.76
CA VAL A 50 -8.30 -0.62 8.00
C VAL A 50 -9.68 -0.78 8.64
N SER A 51 -9.75 -1.00 9.96
CA SER A 51 -11.01 -1.11 10.72
C SER A 51 -11.88 0.15 10.57
N THR A 52 -11.26 1.33 10.58
CA THR A 52 -11.97 2.60 10.38
C THR A 52 -12.53 2.72 8.96
N ILE A 53 -11.75 2.39 7.95
CA ILE A 53 -12.22 2.39 6.55
C ILE A 53 -13.32 1.35 6.36
N GLU A 54 -13.22 0.17 6.96
CA GLU A 54 -14.24 -0.87 6.91
C GLU A 54 -15.58 -0.36 7.45
N ARG A 55 -15.57 0.38 8.57
CA ARG A 55 -16.77 1.04 9.09
C ARG A 55 -17.38 2.03 8.10
N TYR A 56 -16.56 2.83 7.41
CA TYR A 56 -17.04 3.74 6.37
C TYR A 56 -17.60 3.02 5.14
N VAL A 57 -16.98 1.93 4.72
CA VAL A 57 -17.49 1.08 3.62
C VAL A 57 -18.83 0.45 4.01
N LYS A 58 -18.96 -0.10 5.23
CA LYS A 58 -20.22 -0.65 5.75
C LYS A 58 -21.33 0.41 5.85
N ALA A 59 -20.97 1.65 6.15
CA ALA A 59 -21.88 2.79 6.15
C ALA A 59 -22.20 3.34 4.74
N ASN A 60 -21.67 2.75 3.66
CA ASN A 60 -21.77 3.22 2.28
C ASN A 60 -21.19 4.64 2.04
N VAL A 61 -20.26 5.07 2.89
CA VAL A 61 -19.56 6.38 2.77
C VAL A 61 -18.12 6.20 2.25
N GLY A 62 -17.57 4.99 2.33
CA GLY A 62 -16.22 4.65 1.87
C GLY A 62 -16.18 3.81 0.60
N SER A 63 -15.02 3.80 -0.08
CA SER A 63 -14.78 2.98 -1.27
C SER A 63 -14.11 1.66 -0.90
N ARG A 64 -14.56 0.55 -1.51
CA ARG A 64 -13.89 -0.75 -1.39
C ARG A 64 -12.45 -0.72 -1.90
N SER A 65 -12.14 0.13 -2.89
CA SER A 65 -10.77 0.32 -3.37
C SER A 65 -9.86 0.91 -2.31
N ASP A 66 -10.39 1.77 -1.43
CA ASP A 66 -9.61 2.40 -0.36
C ASP A 66 -9.35 1.40 0.78
N MET A 67 -10.31 0.51 1.02
CA MET A 67 -10.16 -0.61 1.96
C MET A 67 -9.05 -1.57 1.50
N VAL A 68 -9.06 -1.97 0.23
CA VAL A 68 -8.02 -2.86 -0.33
C VAL A 68 -6.64 -2.17 -0.28
N ALA A 69 -6.54 -0.89 -0.64
CA ALA A 69 -5.28 -0.15 -0.55
C ALA A 69 -4.75 -0.10 0.90
N ALA A 70 -5.61 0.15 1.89
CA ALA A 70 -5.21 0.15 3.29
C ALA A 70 -4.79 -1.24 3.79
N GLN A 71 -5.44 -2.31 3.31
CA GLN A 71 -5.02 -3.68 3.61
C GLN A 71 -3.63 -3.99 3.02
N MET A 72 -3.35 -3.54 1.81
CA MET A 72 -2.01 -3.69 1.19
C MET A 72 -0.92 -3.00 2.01
N ASP A 73 -1.20 -1.83 2.60
CA ASP A 73 -0.25 -1.16 3.49
C ASP A 73 0.10 -2.01 4.72
N VAL A 74 -0.88 -2.72 5.30
CA VAL A 74 -0.66 -3.66 6.41
C VAL A 74 0.22 -4.83 5.95
N VAL A 75 -0.08 -5.42 4.78
CA VAL A 75 0.69 -6.57 4.27
C VAL A 75 2.12 -6.16 3.95
N ASN A 76 2.34 -4.99 3.34
CA ASN A 76 3.68 -4.44 3.10
C ASN A 76 4.45 -4.23 4.43
N ALA A 77 3.79 -3.67 5.44
CA ALA A 77 4.42 -3.48 6.75
C ALA A 77 4.78 -4.81 7.43
N ARG A 78 3.98 -5.87 7.23
CA ARG A 78 4.30 -7.22 7.70
C ARG A 78 5.43 -7.85 6.88
N LEU A 79 5.51 -7.56 5.58
CA LEU A 79 6.58 -8.04 4.70
C LEU A 79 7.94 -7.48 5.11
N ASP A 80 7.99 -6.18 5.47
CA ASP A 80 9.19 -5.52 6.01
C ASP A 80 9.77 -6.25 7.25
N TYR A 81 8.92 -6.97 8.00
CA TYR A 81 9.28 -7.67 9.24
C TYR A 81 9.33 -9.19 9.12
N ALA A 82 9.00 -9.75 7.95
CA ALA A 82 8.97 -11.20 7.77
C ALA A 82 10.38 -11.80 7.91
N GLN A 83 10.53 -12.77 8.81
CA GLN A 83 11.82 -13.34 9.18
C GLN A 83 12.17 -14.61 8.38
N SER A 84 11.17 -15.27 7.78
CA SER A 84 11.37 -16.45 6.95
C SER A 84 10.91 -16.24 5.50
N ASN A 85 11.50 -17.01 4.59
CA ASN A 85 11.09 -17.02 3.19
C ASN A 85 9.63 -17.48 3.04
N ASP A 86 9.20 -18.49 3.80
CA ASP A 86 7.80 -18.96 3.79
C ASP A 86 6.82 -17.84 4.19
N GLN A 87 7.16 -17.04 5.21
CA GLN A 87 6.35 -15.89 5.62
C GLN A 87 6.30 -14.84 4.51
N LYS A 88 7.45 -14.51 3.91
CA LYS A 88 7.52 -13.56 2.79
C LYS A 88 6.72 -14.05 1.59
N GLN A 89 6.84 -15.32 1.22
CA GLN A 89 6.14 -15.92 0.09
C GLN A 89 4.62 -15.90 0.30
N SER A 90 4.16 -16.18 1.52
CA SER A 90 2.75 -16.07 1.90
C SER A 90 2.22 -14.63 1.77
N LEU A 91 2.96 -13.65 2.31
CA LEU A 91 2.59 -12.23 2.26
C LEU A 91 2.63 -11.66 0.83
N LEU A 92 3.64 -12.03 0.03
CA LEU A 92 3.71 -11.66 -1.39
C LEU A 92 2.55 -12.28 -2.18
N SER A 93 2.15 -13.51 -1.87
CA SER A 93 0.99 -14.14 -2.49
C SER A 93 -0.33 -13.45 -2.12
N GLU A 94 -0.44 -12.94 -0.90
CA GLU A 94 -1.56 -12.09 -0.47
C GLU A 94 -1.58 -10.76 -1.23
N LEU A 95 -0.43 -10.09 -1.35
CA LEU A 95 -0.30 -8.85 -2.13
C LEU A 95 -0.69 -9.05 -3.60
N LEU A 96 -0.24 -10.14 -4.24
CA LEU A 96 -0.59 -10.45 -5.63
C LEU A 96 -2.11 -10.52 -5.82
N LYS A 97 -2.83 -11.20 -4.92
CA LYS A 97 -4.30 -11.27 -4.97
C LYS A 97 -4.95 -9.89 -4.84
N MET A 98 -4.43 -9.03 -3.97
CA MET A 98 -4.95 -7.66 -3.81
C MET A 98 -4.68 -6.79 -5.05
N TYR A 99 -3.52 -6.93 -5.68
CA TYR A 99 -3.22 -6.26 -6.95
C TYR A 99 -4.13 -6.77 -8.09
N ASP A 100 -4.36 -8.08 -8.19
CA ASP A 100 -5.25 -8.65 -9.20
C ASP A 100 -6.68 -8.08 -9.05
N GLN A 101 -7.19 -7.95 -7.82
CA GLN A 101 -8.48 -7.29 -7.55
C GLN A 101 -8.50 -5.80 -7.96
N GLN A 102 -7.42 -5.05 -7.69
CA GLN A 102 -7.35 -3.65 -8.09
C GLN A 102 -7.25 -3.47 -9.60
N ILE A 103 -6.53 -4.37 -10.29
CA ILE A 103 -6.42 -4.42 -11.74
C ILE A 103 -7.79 -4.67 -12.36
N GLU A 104 -8.51 -5.69 -11.89
CA GLU A 104 -9.87 -6.00 -12.38
C GLU A 104 -10.80 -4.79 -12.25
N VAL A 105 -10.80 -4.12 -11.10
CA VAL A 105 -11.61 -2.91 -10.87
C VAL A 105 -11.18 -1.76 -11.77
N ALA A 106 -9.89 -1.60 -12.03
CA ALA A 106 -9.36 -0.55 -12.92
C ALA A 106 -9.72 -0.83 -14.38
N GLU A 107 -9.64 -2.09 -14.82
CA GLU A 107 -10.00 -2.53 -16.17
C GLU A 107 -11.49 -2.36 -16.46
N VAL A 108 -12.36 -2.70 -15.51
CA VAL A 108 -13.81 -2.45 -15.66
C VAL A 108 -14.08 -0.95 -15.83
N LYS A 109 -13.34 -0.09 -15.14
CA LYS A 109 -13.47 1.37 -15.28
C LYS A 109 -12.98 1.88 -16.63
N THR A 110 -11.92 1.31 -17.20
CA THR A 110 -11.45 1.69 -18.54
C THR A 110 -12.42 1.21 -19.62
N LEU A 111 -12.99 0.02 -19.46
CA LEU A 111 -13.93 -0.60 -20.42
C LEU A 111 -15.38 -0.08 -20.32
N ALA A 112 -15.77 0.59 -19.23
CA ALA A 112 -17.11 1.16 -19.08
C ALA A 112 -17.41 2.18 -20.22
N PRO A 113 -18.61 2.13 -20.83
CA PRO A 113 -18.96 2.93 -22.00
C PRO A 113 -18.72 4.42 -21.74
N ILE A 114 -18.20 5.11 -22.75
CA ILE A 114 -17.84 6.53 -22.72
C ILE A 114 -19.08 7.34 -22.34
N SER A 115 -19.19 7.68 -21.06
CA SER A 115 -20.23 8.58 -20.59
C SER A 115 -19.99 9.97 -21.17
N PRO A 116 -21.02 10.69 -21.65
CA PRO A 116 -20.86 12.06 -22.16
C PRO A 116 -20.34 12.95 -21.03
N GLY A 117 -19.05 13.29 -21.08
CA GLY A 117 -18.32 13.98 -20.01
C GLY A 117 -16.94 13.38 -19.69
N ARG A 118 -16.60 12.22 -20.25
CA ARG A 118 -15.28 11.60 -20.12
C ARG A 118 -14.27 12.36 -21.01
N SER A 119 -13.36 13.12 -20.39
CA SER A 119 -12.28 13.82 -21.08
C SER A 119 -11.12 12.87 -21.36
N ALA A 120 -10.41 13.04 -22.49
CA ALA A 120 -9.20 12.28 -22.83
C ALA A 120 -8.14 12.26 -21.71
N LYS A 121 -8.11 13.29 -20.85
CA LYS A 121 -7.24 13.32 -19.66
C LYS A 121 -7.62 12.27 -18.60
N ASN A 122 -8.91 11.98 -18.44
CA ASN A 122 -9.41 11.00 -17.48
C ASN A 122 -9.11 9.57 -17.95
N ASP A 123 -9.12 9.35 -19.27
CA ASP A 123 -8.77 8.05 -19.87
C ASP A 123 -7.28 7.77 -19.74
N LEU A 124 -6.43 8.76 -20.05
CA LEU A 124 -4.98 8.64 -19.86
C LEU A 124 -4.60 8.41 -18.39
N ALA A 125 -5.30 9.05 -17.45
CA ALA A 125 -5.07 8.84 -16.02
C ALA A 125 -5.49 7.43 -15.55
N ALA A 126 -6.59 6.90 -16.10
CA ALA A 126 -7.04 5.54 -15.80
C ALA A 126 -6.08 4.48 -16.38
N ASP A 127 -5.62 4.68 -17.61
CA ASP A 127 -4.65 3.81 -18.27
C ASP A 127 -3.30 3.84 -17.57
N SER A 128 -2.82 5.02 -17.19
CA SER A 128 -1.58 5.19 -16.42
C SER A 128 -1.66 4.45 -15.08
N ARG A 129 -2.79 4.56 -14.36
CA ARG A 129 -3.00 3.82 -13.11
C ARG A 129 -3.00 2.31 -13.32
N LEU A 130 -3.64 1.83 -14.39
CA LEU A 130 -3.65 0.41 -14.72
C LEU A 130 -2.24 -0.12 -15.02
N LEU A 131 -1.43 0.64 -15.76
CA LEU A 131 -0.04 0.29 -16.05
C LEU A 131 0.79 0.21 -14.77
N LEU A 132 0.64 1.17 -13.85
CA LEU A 132 1.33 1.16 -12.55
C LEU A 132 0.97 -0.07 -11.71
N LEU A 133 -0.32 -0.42 -11.64
CA LEU A 133 -0.77 -1.61 -10.92
C LEU A 133 -0.17 -2.89 -11.52
N ARG A 134 -0.15 -3.00 -12.86
CA ARG A 134 0.45 -4.14 -13.56
C ARG A 134 1.96 -4.22 -13.34
N SER A 135 2.67 -3.10 -13.37
CA SER A 135 4.12 -3.09 -13.15
C SER A 135 4.48 -3.53 -11.73
N GLU A 136 3.76 -3.05 -10.71
CA GLU A 136 4.00 -3.49 -9.33
C GLU A 136 3.65 -4.97 -9.13
N ARG A 137 2.56 -5.45 -9.75
CA ARG A 137 2.18 -6.86 -9.73
C ARG A 137 3.27 -7.76 -10.34
N ILE A 138 3.90 -7.34 -11.44
CA ILE A 138 5.04 -8.06 -12.04
C ILE A 138 6.25 -8.03 -11.12
N ARG A 139 6.56 -6.88 -10.52
CA ARG A 139 7.68 -6.75 -9.57
C ARG A 139 7.53 -7.72 -8.38
N ILE A 140 6.34 -7.76 -7.77
CA ILE A 140 6.03 -8.65 -6.64
C ILE A 140 6.09 -10.11 -7.05
N GLN A 141 5.63 -10.43 -8.26
CA GLN A 141 5.73 -11.77 -8.84
C GLN A 141 7.19 -12.22 -8.93
N ILE A 142 8.06 -11.36 -9.48
CA ILE A 142 9.50 -11.64 -9.55
C ILE A 142 10.09 -11.81 -8.16
N GLU A 143 9.75 -10.92 -7.21
CA GLU A 143 10.24 -11.01 -5.83
C GLU A 143 9.86 -12.33 -5.16
N ARG A 144 8.63 -12.79 -5.37
CA ARG A 144 8.17 -14.07 -4.85
C ARG A 144 8.90 -15.25 -5.48
N ASP A 145 9.05 -15.23 -6.80
CA ASP A 145 9.69 -16.32 -7.54
C ASP A 145 11.22 -16.38 -7.29
N MET A 146 11.84 -15.32 -6.76
CA MET A 146 13.22 -15.31 -6.28
C MET A 146 13.40 -15.95 -4.88
N LEU A 147 12.31 -16.20 -4.15
CA LEU A 147 12.36 -16.83 -2.83
C LEU A 147 12.22 -18.36 -2.89
N ASP A 148 11.85 -18.91 -4.04
CA ASP A 148 11.83 -20.35 -4.38
C ASP A 148 13.22 -20.87 -4.75
#